data_AF-A0A9E6PS43-F1
#
_entry.id   AF-A0A9E6PS43-F1
#
_cell.length_a   1.000
_cell.length_b   1.000
_cell.length_c   1.000
_cell.angle_alpha   90.00
_cell.angle_beta   90.00
_cell.angle_gamma   90.00
#
_symmetry.space_group_name_H-M   'P 1'
#
loop_
_entity.id
_entity.type
_entity.pdbx_description
1 polymer ?
#
loop_
_entity_poly.entity_id
_entity_poly.type
_entity_poly.pdbx_seq_one_letter_code
_entity_poly.pdbx_strand_id
1 'polypeptide(L)'
;MTTPATTNTQASPSRPLTNTIYALVFALWIALVLIACIYPDSMIVIAIGYTGLLPFLLGAIWLSRLNDRYGISSRVSSWLGRILITWALFGYAIYAQKWAAATINEIFHIDANHLGITYLVVAALFAPFELLYQDNIMAYGLLLIIAVGNFQALWLILRLLGDTAHDKIPTVRIVIISILTLMLGAFFFTIGSNIARDKAMLIKTFAVWADFNTSHPCSDDWAPTVDSLVFLEGGKVLTYQKSAKDEQFKFQSCDYKKAFHQPSSPLTEPPGHPHPADHTASS
;
A
#
# COMPACT_ATOMS: atom_id res chain seq x y z
N MET A 1 52.03 -39.73 -28.44
CA MET A 1 50.58 -39.48 -28.34
C MET A 1 50.34 -38.58 -27.15
N THR A 2 50.18 -37.29 -27.40
CA THR A 2 49.95 -36.24 -26.38
C THR A 2 48.54 -35.72 -26.60
N THR A 3 47.65 -36.02 -25.65
CA THR A 3 46.27 -35.51 -25.63
C THR A 3 46.29 -34.00 -25.32
N PRO A 4 45.58 -33.17 -26.09
CA PRO A 4 45.51 -31.73 -25.81
C PRO A 4 44.62 -31.47 -24.60
N ALA A 5 45.10 -30.63 -23.70
CA ALA A 5 44.35 -30.14 -22.54
C ALA A 5 43.21 -29.22 -23.02
N THR A 6 41.97 -29.63 -22.80
CA THR A 6 40.79 -28.78 -22.95
C THR A 6 40.75 -27.77 -21.81
N THR A 7 41.19 -26.55 -22.08
CA THR A 7 41.04 -25.40 -21.20
C THR A 7 39.56 -25.00 -21.17
N ASN A 8 38.82 -25.48 -20.16
CA ASN A 8 37.47 -25.01 -19.88
C ASN A 8 37.55 -23.56 -19.38
N THR A 9 37.38 -22.61 -20.29
CA THR A 9 37.16 -21.20 -19.98
C THR A 9 35.82 -21.07 -19.27
N GLN A 10 35.85 -21.14 -17.94
CA GLN A 10 34.69 -20.96 -17.08
C GLN A 10 34.26 -19.49 -17.19
N ALA A 11 33.22 -19.23 -17.99
CA ALA A 11 32.65 -17.90 -18.15
C ALA A 11 32.24 -17.34 -16.77
N SER A 12 32.85 -16.22 -16.40
CA SER A 12 32.58 -15.50 -15.16
C SER A 12 31.09 -15.14 -15.08
N PRO A 13 30.39 -15.50 -13.98
CA PRO A 13 28.95 -15.34 -13.90
C PRO A 13 28.57 -13.86 -13.86
N SER A 14 27.54 -13.53 -14.62
CA SER A 14 26.92 -12.21 -14.80
C SER A 14 26.62 -11.48 -13.47
N ARG A 15 27.58 -10.70 -12.99
CA ARG A 15 27.43 -9.74 -11.86
C ARG A 15 26.84 -8.36 -12.20
N PRO A 16 26.73 -7.86 -13.46
CA PRO A 16 26.37 -6.45 -13.65
C PRO A 16 24.87 -6.17 -13.43
N LEU A 17 23.97 -7.13 -13.70
CA LEU A 17 22.53 -6.88 -13.69
C LEU A 17 21.97 -6.59 -12.28
N THR A 18 22.57 -7.18 -11.24
CA THR A 18 22.04 -7.13 -9.87
C THR A 18 22.38 -5.85 -9.12
N ASN A 19 23.54 -5.27 -9.36
CA ASN A 19 23.88 -3.94 -8.83
C ASN A 19 23.00 -2.85 -9.46
N THR A 20 22.62 -3.02 -10.73
CA THR A 20 21.72 -2.11 -11.44
C THR A 20 20.31 -2.14 -10.86
N ILE A 21 19.78 -3.31 -10.47
CA ILE A 21 18.45 -3.40 -9.82
C ILE A 21 18.44 -2.69 -8.47
N TYR A 22 19.46 -2.89 -7.62
CA TYR A 22 19.52 -2.17 -6.33
C TYR A 22 19.73 -0.67 -6.51
N ALA A 23 20.56 -0.26 -7.46
CA ALA A 23 20.73 1.16 -7.78
C ALA A 23 19.44 1.78 -8.29
N LEU A 24 18.64 1.06 -9.11
CA LEU A 24 17.33 1.52 -9.58
C LEU A 24 16.31 1.60 -8.44
N VAL A 25 16.23 0.58 -7.58
CA VAL A 25 15.35 0.60 -6.40
C VAL A 25 15.74 1.75 -5.47
N PHE A 26 17.05 1.99 -5.28
CA PHE A 26 17.55 3.09 -4.47
C PHE A 26 17.38 4.47 -5.11
N ALA A 27 17.51 4.60 -6.43
CA ALA A 27 17.28 5.85 -7.15
C ALA A 27 15.79 6.22 -7.20
N LEU A 28 14.93 5.24 -7.48
CA LEU A 28 13.48 5.35 -7.34
C LEU A 28 13.12 5.76 -5.91
N TRP A 29 13.86 5.24 -4.92
CA TRP A 29 13.69 5.59 -3.51
C TRP A 29 14.02 7.05 -3.21
N ILE A 30 15.17 7.55 -3.64
CA ILE A 30 15.52 8.97 -3.48
C ILE A 30 14.49 9.86 -4.17
N ALA A 31 14.09 9.51 -5.39
CA ALA A 31 13.11 10.29 -6.15
C ALA A 31 11.75 10.37 -5.42
N LEU A 32 11.28 9.27 -4.86
CA LEU A 32 10.01 9.23 -4.12
C LEU A 32 10.09 9.99 -2.79
N VAL A 33 11.22 9.93 -2.05
CA VAL A 33 11.45 10.75 -0.85
C VAL A 33 11.45 12.24 -1.21
N LEU A 34 12.11 12.63 -2.31
CA LEU A 34 12.13 14.02 -2.77
C LEU A 34 10.73 14.51 -3.19
N ILE A 35 9.97 13.69 -3.93
CA ILE A 35 8.57 13.99 -4.29
C ILE A 35 7.74 14.18 -3.02
N ALA A 36 7.92 13.29 -2.05
CA ALA A 36 7.19 13.36 -0.80
C ALA A 36 7.55 14.65 -0.03
N CYS A 37 8.81 15.08 0.00
CA CYS A 37 9.20 16.36 0.61
C CYS A 37 8.57 17.58 -0.07
N ILE A 38 8.23 17.48 -1.35
CA ILE A 38 7.58 18.56 -2.13
C ILE A 38 6.06 18.57 -1.89
N TYR A 39 5.44 17.41 -1.65
CA TYR A 39 3.99 17.25 -1.51
C TYR A 39 3.61 16.62 -0.15
N PRO A 40 3.52 17.43 0.93
CA PRO A 40 3.29 16.93 2.28
C PRO A 40 1.91 16.28 2.49
N ASP A 41 0.91 16.57 1.65
CA ASP A 41 -0.42 15.97 1.77
C ASP A 41 -0.53 14.60 1.07
N SER A 42 0.28 14.35 0.03
CA SER A 42 0.37 13.03 -0.63
C SER A 42 1.43 12.12 -0.02
N MET A 43 2.26 12.66 0.88
CA MET A 43 3.24 11.92 1.69
C MET A 43 2.66 10.66 2.31
N ILE A 44 1.42 10.71 2.80
CA ILE A 44 0.89 9.62 3.60
C ILE A 44 0.56 8.40 2.73
N VAL A 45 -0.03 8.60 1.55
CA VAL A 45 -0.34 7.50 0.62
C VAL A 45 0.95 6.89 0.07
N ILE A 46 1.92 7.74 -0.31
CA ILE A 46 3.23 7.29 -0.79
C ILE A 46 3.94 6.54 0.34
N ALA A 47 3.93 7.08 1.56
CA ALA A 47 4.52 6.47 2.75
C ALA A 47 3.87 5.13 3.08
N ILE A 48 2.54 5.00 3.09
CA ILE A 48 1.84 3.74 3.34
C ILE A 48 2.27 2.65 2.35
N GLY A 49 2.33 2.99 1.05
CA GLY A 49 2.88 2.08 0.05
C GLY A 49 4.36 1.77 0.31
N TYR A 50 5.12 2.74 0.78
CA TYR A 50 6.54 2.64 1.06
C TYR A 50 6.90 1.73 2.24
N THR A 51 6.31 1.98 3.40
CA THR A 51 6.59 1.26 4.64
C THR A 51 5.80 -0.04 4.72
N GLY A 52 4.67 -0.14 4.01
CA GLY A 52 3.88 -1.36 3.90
C GLY A 52 4.44 -2.35 2.87
N LEU A 53 4.67 -1.93 1.62
CA LEU A 53 4.98 -2.84 0.51
C LEU A 53 6.49 -3.08 0.31
N LEU A 54 7.32 -2.06 0.52
CA LEU A 54 8.76 -2.15 0.21
C LEU A 54 9.51 -3.20 1.06
N PRO A 55 9.28 -3.33 2.39
CA PRO A 55 9.94 -4.37 3.19
C PRO A 55 9.59 -5.77 2.70
N PHE A 56 8.37 -5.98 2.24
CA PHE A 56 7.95 -7.26 1.65
C PHE A 56 8.62 -7.52 0.30
N LEU A 57 8.71 -6.51 -0.58
CA LEU A 57 9.41 -6.66 -1.86
C LEU A 57 10.91 -6.92 -1.66
N LEU A 58 11.55 -6.18 -0.76
CA LEU A 58 12.96 -6.38 -0.42
C LEU A 58 13.18 -7.74 0.24
N GLY A 59 12.29 -8.14 1.15
CA GLY A 59 12.29 -9.45 1.79
C GLY A 59 12.14 -10.57 0.76
N ALA A 60 11.20 -10.46 -0.18
CA ALA A 60 11.00 -11.43 -1.25
C ALA A 60 12.21 -11.55 -2.19
N ILE A 61 12.80 -10.42 -2.59
CA ILE A 61 14.05 -10.39 -3.39
C ILE A 61 15.20 -11.03 -2.61
N TRP A 62 15.31 -10.76 -1.30
CA TRP A 62 16.34 -11.32 -0.44
C TRP A 62 16.17 -12.84 -0.25
N LEU A 63 14.96 -13.29 0.07
CA LEU A 63 14.57 -14.72 0.16
C LEU A 63 14.83 -15.46 -1.15
N SER A 64 14.51 -14.85 -2.29
CA SER A 64 14.79 -15.43 -3.61
C SER A 64 16.29 -15.70 -3.82
N ARG A 65 17.18 -14.90 -3.21
CA ARG A 65 18.64 -15.03 -3.38
C ARG A 65 19.34 -15.91 -2.36
N LEU A 66 18.76 -16.07 -1.17
CA LEU A 66 19.29 -17.02 -0.18
C LEU A 66 19.40 -18.44 -0.75
N ASN A 67 18.47 -18.80 -1.61
CA ASN A 67 18.44 -20.09 -2.28
C ASN A 67 19.63 -20.29 -3.25
N ASP A 68 20.08 -19.23 -3.94
CA ASP A 68 21.18 -19.29 -4.90
C ASP A 68 22.56 -19.23 -4.25
N ARG A 69 22.72 -18.47 -3.17
CA ARG A 69 24.05 -18.14 -2.61
C ARG A 69 24.57 -19.15 -1.58
N TYR A 70 23.69 -19.82 -0.84
CA TYR A 70 24.09 -20.70 0.27
C TYR A 70 24.04 -22.20 -0.06
N GLY A 71 23.72 -22.59 -1.29
CA GLY A 71 23.70 -24.00 -1.68
C GLY A 71 22.77 -24.85 -0.81
N ILE A 72 21.68 -24.26 -0.30
CA ILE A 72 20.65 -24.94 0.52
C ILE A 72 19.75 -25.83 -0.37
N SER A 73 20.28 -26.30 -1.50
CA SER A 73 19.62 -27.16 -2.48
C SER A 73 19.78 -28.66 -2.19
N SER A 74 20.20 -29.04 -0.98
CA SER A 74 20.20 -30.44 -0.53
C SER A 74 18.77 -30.91 -0.16
N ARG A 75 17.94 -31.00 -1.20
CA ARG A 75 16.71 -31.79 -1.43
C ARG A 75 15.50 -31.75 -0.49
N VAL A 76 15.57 -31.25 0.74
CA VAL A 76 14.38 -31.22 1.64
C VAL A 76 13.98 -29.80 2.08
N SER A 77 14.87 -28.81 1.96
CA SER A 77 14.65 -27.46 2.49
C SER A 77 13.79 -26.54 1.60
N SER A 78 13.87 -26.63 0.26
CA SER A 78 13.15 -25.69 -0.62
C SER A 78 11.64 -25.94 -0.68
N TRP A 79 11.19 -27.20 -0.59
CA TRP A 79 9.77 -27.54 -0.61
C TRP A 79 9.07 -27.19 0.71
N LEU A 80 9.68 -27.54 1.85
CA LEU A 80 9.19 -27.13 3.17
C LEU A 80 9.16 -25.61 3.31
N GLY A 81 10.19 -24.90 2.82
CA GLY A 81 10.21 -23.43 2.81
C GLY A 81 9.05 -22.83 2.01
N ARG A 82 8.77 -23.34 0.81
CA ARG A 82 7.62 -22.90 0.00
C ARG A 82 6.29 -23.14 0.71
N ILE A 83 6.12 -24.33 1.31
CA ILE A 83 4.93 -24.66 2.08
C ILE A 83 4.77 -23.72 3.27
N LEU A 84 5.82 -23.50 4.05
CA LEU A 84 5.80 -22.60 5.20
C LEU A 84 5.47 -21.16 4.78
N ILE A 85 6.03 -20.68 3.66
CA ILE A 85 5.69 -19.35 3.11
C ILE A 85 4.23 -19.30 2.69
N THR A 86 3.71 -20.31 1.98
CA THR A 86 2.29 -20.34 1.59
C THR A 86 1.36 -20.35 2.80
N TRP A 87 1.68 -21.16 3.83
CA TRP A 87 0.92 -21.17 5.08
C TRP A 87 1.01 -19.84 5.83
N ALA A 88 2.19 -19.22 5.86
CA ALA A 88 2.38 -17.90 6.46
C ALA A 88 1.58 -16.83 5.72
N LEU A 89 1.61 -16.82 4.39
CA LEU A 89 0.82 -15.90 3.56
C LEU A 89 -0.68 -16.12 3.73
N PHE A 90 -1.13 -17.38 3.82
CA PHE A 90 -2.53 -17.71 4.07
C PHE A 90 -2.99 -17.26 5.46
N GLY A 91 -2.20 -17.56 6.50
CA GLY A 91 -2.46 -17.11 7.87
C GLY A 91 -2.47 -15.59 7.96
N TYR A 92 -1.53 -14.92 7.28
CA TYR A 92 -1.48 -13.48 7.17
C TYR A 92 -2.71 -12.91 6.47
N ALA A 93 -3.16 -13.50 5.36
CA ALA A 93 -4.35 -13.04 4.65
C ALA A 93 -5.60 -13.11 5.53
N ILE A 94 -5.78 -14.20 6.28
CA ILE A 94 -6.90 -14.34 7.25
C ILE A 94 -6.78 -13.28 8.36
N TYR A 95 -5.59 -13.12 8.93
CA TYR A 95 -5.35 -12.11 9.96
C TYR A 95 -5.66 -10.71 9.47
N ALA A 96 -5.12 -10.33 8.31
CA ALA A 96 -5.30 -9.02 7.69
C ALA A 96 -6.78 -8.73 7.39
N GLN A 97 -7.50 -9.72 6.85
CA GLN A 97 -8.94 -9.61 6.59
C GLN A 97 -9.76 -9.39 7.87
N LYS A 98 -9.50 -10.16 8.94
CA LYS A 98 -10.19 -10.01 10.22
C LYS A 98 -9.87 -8.68 10.89
N TRP A 99 -8.61 -8.29 10.87
CA TRP A 99 -8.15 -7.04 11.45
C TRP A 99 -8.77 -5.84 10.72
N ALA A 100 -8.72 -5.83 9.38
CA ALA A 100 -9.30 -4.75 8.58
C ALA A 100 -10.81 -4.61 8.81
N ALA A 101 -11.54 -5.74 8.89
CA ALA A 101 -12.96 -5.73 9.22
C ALA A 101 -13.19 -5.11 10.61
N ALA A 102 -12.44 -5.55 11.63
CA ALA A 102 -12.57 -5.01 12.98
C ALA A 102 -12.29 -3.51 13.04
N THR A 103 -11.21 -3.04 12.40
CA THR A 103 -10.84 -1.62 12.35
C THR A 103 -11.89 -0.77 11.63
N ILE A 104 -12.40 -1.23 10.49
CA ILE A 104 -13.45 -0.51 9.77
C ILE A 104 -14.75 -0.46 10.59
N ASN A 105 -15.14 -1.58 11.21
CA ASN A 105 -16.31 -1.63 12.06
C ASN A 105 -16.19 -0.72 13.29
N GLU A 106 -14.99 -0.60 13.88
CA GLU A 106 -14.72 0.31 14.99
C GLU A 106 -14.83 1.78 14.56
N ILE A 107 -14.30 2.12 13.37
CA ILE A 107 -14.24 3.50 12.86
C ILE A 107 -15.61 4.02 12.40
N PHE A 108 -16.39 3.19 11.71
CA PHE A 108 -17.64 3.60 11.05
C PHE A 108 -18.90 3.00 11.68
N HIS A 109 -18.77 2.02 12.59
CA HIS A 109 -19.89 1.30 13.18
C HIS A 109 -20.81 0.60 12.16
N ILE A 110 -20.27 0.23 11.00
CA ILE A 110 -20.94 -0.54 9.94
C ILE A 110 -20.17 -1.82 9.66
N ASP A 111 -20.81 -2.80 9.01
CA ASP A 111 -20.09 -3.96 8.47
C ASP A 111 -19.16 -3.53 7.33
N ALA A 112 -17.87 -3.82 7.48
CA ALA A 112 -16.81 -3.55 6.51
C ALA A 112 -17.08 -4.07 5.09
N ASN A 113 -17.96 -5.07 4.91
CA ASN A 113 -18.37 -5.55 3.59
C ASN A 113 -19.04 -4.46 2.72
N HIS A 114 -19.54 -3.37 3.31
CA HIS A 114 -20.09 -2.22 2.58
C HIS A 114 -19.02 -1.28 2.03
N LEU A 115 -17.76 -1.38 2.48
CA LEU A 115 -16.63 -0.56 2.06
C LEU A 115 -15.60 -1.43 1.33
N GLY A 116 -15.99 -2.00 0.20
CA GLY A 116 -15.22 -3.05 -0.48
C GLY A 116 -13.80 -2.63 -0.88
N ILE A 117 -13.60 -1.42 -1.40
CA ILE A 117 -12.28 -0.94 -1.83
C ILE A 117 -11.43 -0.61 -0.61
N THR A 118 -11.98 0.12 0.36
CA THR A 118 -11.32 0.47 1.62
C THR A 118 -10.92 -0.78 2.38
N TYR A 119 -11.79 -1.78 2.48
CA TYR A 119 -11.51 -3.05 3.12
C TYR A 119 -10.26 -3.72 2.54
N LEU A 120 -10.19 -3.82 1.21
CA LEU A 120 -9.04 -4.42 0.52
C LEU A 120 -7.76 -3.63 0.76
N VAL A 121 -7.83 -2.31 0.68
CA VAL A 121 -6.66 -1.43 0.90
C VAL A 121 -6.19 -1.49 2.35
N VAL A 122 -7.09 -1.45 3.32
CA VAL A 122 -6.76 -1.56 4.74
C VAL A 122 -6.16 -2.92 5.06
N ALA A 123 -6.72 -4.00 4.53
CA ALA A 123 -6.18 -5.35 4.70
C ALA A 123 -4.79 -5.49 4.08
N ALA A 124 -4.59 -5.03 2.85
CA ALA A 124 -3.32 -5.22 2.13
C ALA A 124 -2.21 -4.27 2.60
N LEU A 125 -2.55 -3.00 2.85
CA LEU A 125 -1.57 -1.96 3.12
C LEU A 125 -1.43 -1.63 4.59
N PHE A 126 -2.51 -1.61 5.39
CA PHE A 126 -2.46 -1.17 6.79
C PHE A 126 -2.28 -2.32 7.79
N ALA A 127 -2.75 -3.53 7.51
CA ALA A 127 -2.52 -4.67 8.39
C ALA A 127 -1.03 -4.99 8.67
N PRO A 128 -0.10 -4.90 7.69
CA PRO A 128 1.32 -5.06 8.02
C PRO A 128 1.85 -3.93 8.90
N PHE A 129 1.25 -2.73 8.87
CA PHE A 129 1.63 -1.67 9.82
C PHE A 129 1.26 -2.06 11.23
N GLU A 130 0.03 -2.49 11.51
CA GLU A 130 -0.34 -2.86 12.88
C GLU A 130 0.56 -3.99 13.41
N LEU A 131 0.90 -4.96 12.56
CA LEU A 131 1.77 -6.08 12.97
C LEU A 131 3.20 -5.62 13.28
N LEU A 132 3.75 -4.70 12.49
CA LEU A 132 5.15 -4.26 12.60
C LEU A 132 5.32 -3.06 13.54
N TYR A 133 4.27 -2.24 13.70
CA TYR A 133 4.29 -0.95 14.38
C TYR A 133 3.46 -0.95 15.67
N GLN A 134 3.28 -2.11 16.32
CA GLN A 134 2.75 -2.13 17.69
C GLN A 134 3.64 -1.30 18.61
N ASP A 135 3.05 -0.60 19.59
CA ASP A 135 3.78 0.30 20.50
C ASP A 135 5.02 -0.36 21.11
N ASN A 136 4.90 -1.63 21.49
CA ASN A 136 6.00 -2.41 22.04
C ASN A 136 7.10 -2.69 21.00
N ILE A 137 6.73 -3.10 19.79
CA ILE A 137 7.68 -3.42 18.72
C ILE A 137 8.40 -2.15 18.25
N MET A 138 7.67 -1.03 18.15
CA MET A 138 8.22 0.28 17.85
C MET A 138 9.21 0.75 18.91
N ALA A 139 8.89 0.58 20.19
CA ALA A 139 9.80 0.89 21.27
C ALA A 139 11.11 0.07 21.17
N TYR A 140 11.02 -1.24 20.94
CA TYR A 140 12.21 -2.08 20.74
C TYR A 140 12.98 -1.72 19.47
N GLY A 141 12.28 -1.39 18.38
CA GLY A 141 12.89 -0.94 17.12
C GLY A 141 13.67 0.36 17.30
N LEU A 142 13.10 1.33 18.03
CA LEU A 142 13.78 2.58 18.36
C LEU A 142 15.02 2.34 19.23
N LEU A 143 14.89 1.50 20.26
CA LEU A 143 16.03 1.12 21.12
C LEU A 143 17.15 0.46 20.30
N LEU A 144 16.80 -0.39 19.34
CA LEU A 144 17.78 -1.01 18.43
C LEU A 144 18.46 0.04 17.54
N ILE A 145 17.72 0.97 16.94
CA ILE A 145 18.29 2.07 16.14
C ILE A 145 19.26 2.91 16.99
N ILE A 146 18.86 3.25 18.22
CA ILE A 146 19.71 3.98 19.17
C ILE A 146 20.96 3.18 19.50
N ALA A 147 20.84 1.88 19.79
CA ALA A 147 21.99 1.02 20.10
C ALA A 147 22.96 0.90 18.92
N VAL A 148 22.45 0.69 17.70
CA VAL A 148 23.24 0.64 16.47
C VAL A 148 23.92 1.99 16.22
N GLY A 149 23.21 3.10 16.40
CA GLY A 149 23.77 4.45 16.26
C GLY A 149 24.90 4.72 17.24
N ASN A 150 24.72 4.35 18.52
CA ASN A 150 25.77 4.48 19.54
C ASN A 150 26.98 3.61 19.21
N PHE A 151 26.76 2.36 18.77
CA PHE A 151 27.85 1.48 18.36
C PHE A 151 28.60 2.04 17.14
N GLN A 152 27.89 2.55 16.14
CA GLN A 152 28.48 3.20 14.96
C GLN A 152 29.27 4.46 15.35
N ALA A 153 28.76 5.27 16.28
CA ALA A 153 29.47 6.47 16.75
C ALA A 153 30.75 6.11 17.51
N LEU A 154 30.68 5.14 18.44
CA LEU A 154 31.86 4.65 19.16
C LEU A 154 32.90 4.06 18.21
N TRP A 155 32.46 3.24 17.26
CA TRP A 155 33.33 2.65 16.25
C TRP A 155 33.98 3.71 15.35
N LEU A 156 33.25 4.76 14.97
CA LEU A 156 33.80 5.89 14.22
C LEU A 156 34.86 6.65 15.03
N ILE A 157 34.62 6.90 16.32
CA ILE A 157 35.59 7.55 17.22
C ILE A 157 36.86 6.71 17.33
N LEU A 158 36.73 5.40 17.57
CA LEU A 158 37.88 4.48 17.63
C LEU A 158 38.68 4.46 16.33
N ARG A 159 38.00 4.55 15.17
CA ARG A 159 38.67 4.61 13.87
C ARG A 159 39.34 5.94 13.57
N LEU A 160 38.79 7.06 14.07
CA LEU A 160 39.42 8.38 13.95
C LEU A 160 40.65 8.52 14.86
N LEU A 161 40.66 7.84 16.01
CA LEU A 161 41.78 7.79 16.95
C LEU A 161 42.87 6.78 16.54
N GLY A 162 42.48 5.71 15.85
CA GLY A 162 43.41 4.71 15.31
C GLY A 162 44.06 5.22 14.02
N ASP A 163 45.38 5.34 14.02
CA ASP A 163 46.16 5.71 12.83
C ASP A 163 46.16 4.55 11.81
N THR A 164 45.03 4.33 11.14
CA THR A 164 44.84 3.20 10.22
C THR A 164 45.29 3.60 8.82
N ALA A 165 46.60 3.62 8.60
CA ALA A 165 47.25 3.90 7.32
C ALA A 165 46.99 2.85 6.21
N HIS A 166 46.10 1.87 6.42
CA HIS A 166 45.93 0.70 5.53
C HIS A 166 44.50 0.41 5.07
N ASP A 167 43.52 1.26 5.40
CA ASP A 167 42.14 0.99 5.04
C ASP A 167 41.80 1.41 3.59
N LYS A 168 41.42 0.42 2.77
CA LYS A 168 40.95 0.59 1.39
C LYS A 168 39.61 1.32 1.27
N ILE A 169 38.89 1.53 2.38
CA ILE A 169 37.58 2.18 2.39
C ILE A 169 37.76 3.61 2.92
N PRO A 170 37.50 4.64 2.09
CA PRO A 170 37.66 6.03 2.52
C PRO A 170 36.71 6.33 3.68
N THR A 171 37.24 6.88 4.77
CA THR A 171 36.50 7.26 6.00
C THR A 171 35.26 8.09 5.71
N VAL A 172 35.32 8.95 4.68
CA VAL A 172 34.19 9.72 4.18
C VAL A 172 33.00 8.85 3.78
N ARG A 173 33.22 7.72 3.09
CA ARG A 173 32.13 6.82 2.66
C ARG A 173 31.41 6.17 3.84
N ILE A 174 32.15 5.85 4.89
CA ILE A 174 31.59 5.26 6.11
C ILE A 174 30.76 6.28 6.86
N VAL A 175 31.28 7.50 7.04
CA VAL A 175 30.55 8.61 7.67
C VAL A 175 29.23 8.88 6.92
N ILE A 176 29.27 8.94 5.59
CA ILE A 176 28.08 9.12 4.76
C ILE A 176 27.08 7.99 4.99
N ILE A 177 27.51 6.73 4.99
CA ILE A 177 26.62 5.57 5.21
C ILE A 177 25.99 5.62 6.61
N SER A 178 26.75 5.97 7.65
CA SER A 178 26.22 6.05 9.02
C SER A 178 25.19 7.18 9.16
N ILE A 179 25.49 8.38 8.67
CA ILE A 179 24.54 9.51 8.65
C ILE A 179 23.27 9.13 7.90
N LEU A 180 23.43 8.53 6.72
CA LEU A 180 22.32 8.07 5.90
C LEU A 180 21.47 7.05 6.68
N THR A 181 22.09 6.05 7.29
CA THR A 181 21.39 5.00 8.08
C THR A 181 20.58 5.60 9.23
N LEU A 182 21.17 6.52 9.99
CA LEU A 182 20.48 7.19 11.09
C LEU A 182 19.32 8.06 10.59
N MET A 183 19.53 8.81 9.52
CA MET A 183 18.51 9.66 8.92
C MET A 183 17.34 8.82 8.38
N LEU A 184 17.62 7.69 7.70
CA LEU A 184 16.58 6.76 7.25
C LEU A 184 15.85 6.12 8.43
N GLY A 185 16.57 5.66 9.45
CA GLY A 185 15.98 5.05 10.64
C GLY A 185 15.01 6.00 11.34
N ALA A 186 15.43 7.26 11.55
CA ALA A 186 14.59 8.29 12.12
C ALA A 186 13.37 8.61 11.24
N PHE A 187 13.56 8.76 9.92
CA PHE A 187 12.47 9.00 8.98
C PHE A 187 11.40 7.90 9.03
N PHE A 188 11.82 6.63 8.93
CA PHE A 188 10.88 5.51 8.97
C PHE A 188 10.16 5.38 10.31
N PHE A 189 10.86 5.68 11.40
CA PHE A 189 10.26 5.69 12.73
C PHE A 189 9.17 6.77 12.83
N THR A 190 9.48 8.01 12.45
CA THR A 190 8.53 9.14 12.51
C THR A 190 7.33 8.94 11.59
N ILE A 191 7.56 8.49 10.36
CA ILE A 191 6.48 8.21 9.41
C ILE A 191 5.60 7.06 9.93
N GLY A 192 6.22 5.99 10.42
CA GLY A 192 5.52 4.87 11.04
C GLY A 192 4.65 5.28 12.22
N SER A 193 5.19 6.11 13.13
CA SER A 193 4.45 6.61 14.29
C SER A 193 3.29 7.53 13.89
N ASN A 194 3.49 8.38 12.89
CA ASN A 194 2.43 9.28 12.41
C ASN A 194 1.30 8.49 11.74
N ILE A 195 1.63 7.51 10.89
CA ILE A 195 0.63 6.63 10.26
C ILE A 195 -0.14 5.85 11.34
N ALA A 196 0.55 5.30 12.34
CA ALA A 196 -0.10 4.54 13.41
C ALA A 196 -1.05 5.42 14.25
N ARG A 197 -0.63 6.65 14.57
CA ARG A 197 -1.43 7.62 15.32
C ARG A 197 -2.66 8.10 14.54
N ASP A 198 -2.49 8.39 13.25
CA ASP A 198 -3.53 9.00 12.41
C ASP A 198 -4.31 7.97 11.58
N LYS A 199 -4.14 6.66 11.85
CA LYS A 199 -4.75 5.56 11.08
C LYS A 199 -6.25 5.74 10.85
N ALA A 200 -6.99 6.12 11.89
CA ALA A 200 -8.44 6.28 11.81
C ALA A 200 -8.84 7.41 10.87
N MET A 201 -8.11 8.53 10.89
CA MET A 201 -8.35 9.66 10.00
C MET A 201 -8.04 9.28 8.55
N LEU A 202 -6.92 8.58 8.31
CA LEU A 202 -6.52 8.14 6.98
C LEU A 202 -7.52 7.17 6.36
N ILE A 203 -8.00 6.20 7.14
CA ILE A 203 -9.03 5.25 6.71
C ILE A 203 -10.33 6.00 6.40
N LYS A 204 -10.74 6.97 7.24
CA LYS A 204 -11.92 7.83 6.97
C LYS A 204 -11.79 8.58 5.65
N THR A 205 -10.69 9.29 5.45
CA THR A 205 -10.46 10.06 4.21
C THR A 205 -10.43 9.17 2.99
N PHE A 206 -9.76 8.01 3.07
CA PHE A 206 -9.70 7.06 1.96
C PHE A 206 -11.08 6.47 1.66
N ALA A 207 -11.87 6.11 2.67
CA ALA A 207 -13.21 5.54 2.47
C ALA A 207 -14.16 6.52 1.80
N VAL A 208 -14.14 7.79 2.24
CA VAL A 208 -14.93 8.86 1.62
C VAL A 208 -14.56 9.06 0.16
N TRP A 209 -13.28 8.88 -0.20
CA TRP A 209 -12.81 9.00 -1.57
C TRP A 209 -13.13 7.77 -2.43
N ALA A 210 -12.99 6.57 -1.88
CA ALA A 210 -13.06 5.32 -2.64
C ALA A 210 -14.46 4.70 -2.73
N ASP A 211 -15.18 4.63 -1.60
CA ASP A 211 -16.43 3.86 -1.49
C ASP A 211 -17.68 4.75 -1.33
N PHE A 212 -17.54 6.01 -0.90
CA PHE A 212 -18.70 6.89 -0.78
C PHE A 212 -19.09 7.48 -2.13
N ASN A 213 -20.38 7.40 -2.44
CA ASN A 213 -20.97 7.96 -3.64
C ASN A 213 -21.35 9.43 -3.41
N THR A 214 -20.97 10.31 -4.33
CA THR A 214 -21.35 11.73 -4.35
C THR A 214 -22.73 11.98 -4.96
N SER A 215 -23.31 10.97 -5.61
CA SER A 215 -24.65 11.03 -6.19
C SER A 215 -25.69 10.44 -5.23
N HIS A 216 -26.67 11.25 -4.84
CA HIS A 216 -27.70 10.89 -3.87
C HIS A 216 -29.03 10.59 -4.59
N PRO A 217 -29.46 9.32 -4.72
CA PRO A 217 -30.82 8.99 -5.17
C PRO A 217 -31.88 9.22 -4.08
N CYS A 218 -31.45 9.58 -2.86
CA CYS A 218 -32.33 9.86 -1.74
C CYS A 218 -33.05 11.19 -1.93
N SER A 219 -34.32 11.24 -1.53
CA SER A 219 -35.19 12.40 -1.76
C SER A 219 -35.62 13.14 -0.50
N ASP A 220 -35.04 12.75 0.62
CA ASP A 220 -35.25 13.30 1.95
C ASP A 220 -34.59 14.67 2.12
N ASP A 221 -35.10 15.47 3.06
CA ASP A 221 -34.65 16.86 3.29
C ASP A 221 -33.18 16.96 3.72
N TRP A 222 -32.59 15.88 4.25
CA TRP A 222 -31.18 15.83 4.63
C TRP A 222 -30.25 15.62 3.43
N ALA A 223 -30.73 15.01 2.34
CA ALA A 223 -29.92 14.63 1.17
C ALA A 223 -29.11 15.80 0.55
N PRO A 224 -29.66 17.02 0.37
CA PRO A 224 -28.87 18.13 -0.19
C PRO A 224 -27.79 18.68 0.74
N THR A 225 -27.80 18.30 2.03
CA THR A 225 -26.81 18.78 3.01
C THR A 225 -25.57 17.88 3.10
N VAL A 226 -25.62 16.70 2.48
CA VAL A 226 -24.60 15.66 2.54
C VAL A 226 -23.67 15.75 1.34
N ASP A 227 -22.37 15.55 1.57
CA ASP A 227 -21.35 15.59 0.50
C ASP A 227 -21.23 14.25 -0.22
N SER A 228 -21.32 13.15 0.52
CA SER A 228 -21.29 11.80 -0.02
C SER A 228 -21.93 10.79 0.93
N LEU A 229 -22.35 9.63 0.43
CA LEU A 229 -22.95 8.57 1.24
C LEU A 229 -22.54 7.17 0.78
N VAL A 230 -22.66 6.19 1.67
CA VAL A 230 -22.60 4.77 1.34
C VAL A 230 -23.92 4.10 1.68
N PHE A 231 -24.41 3.26 0.77
CA PHE A 231 -25.66 2.52 0.96
C PHE A 231 -25.44 1.32 1.86
N LEU A 232 -26.38 1.13 2.79
CA LEU A 232 -26.42 0.00 3.71
C LEU A 232 -27.68 -0.82 3.46
N GLU A 233 -27.73 -2.00 4.07
CA GLU A 233 -28.93 -2.84 4.05
C GLU A 233 -30.13 -2.18 4.76
N GLY A 234 -31.34 -2.56 4.34
CA GLY A 234 -32.59 -2.09 4.97
C GLY A 234 -32.94 -0.62 4.71
N GLY A 235 -32.43 -0.03 3.63
CA GLY A 235 -32.71 1.35 3.23
C GLY A 235 -32.04 2.41 4.10
N LYS A 236 -31.04 2.01 4.89
CA LYS A 236 -30.19 2.92 5.64
C LYS A 236 -29.00 3.34 4.79
N VAL A 237 -28.46 4.51 5.07
CA VAL A 237 -27.24 5.03 4.47
C VAL A 237 -26.36 5.62 5.55
N LEU A 238 -25.05 5.56 5.37
CA LEU A 238 -24.09 6.29 6.18
C LEU A 238 -23.66 7.52 5.37
N THR A 239 -23.98 8.70 5.88
CA THR A 239 -23.74 9.98 5.23
C THR A 239 -22.48 10.65 5.76
N TYR A 240 -21.71 11.27 4.87
CA TYR A 240 -20.56 12.09 5.21
C TYR A 240 -20.83 13.58 4.95
N GLN A 241 -20.52 14.43 5.94
CA GLN A 241 -20.62 15.88 5.83
C GLN A 241 -19.32 16.54 6.29
N LYS A 242 -18.60 17.17 5.35
CA LYS A 242 -17.30 17.82 5.58
C LYS A 242 -17.39 18.99 6.55
N SER A 243 -18.52 19.71 6.53
CA SER A 243 -18.75 20.92 7.34
C SER A 243 -19.11 20.64 8.80
N ALA A 244 -19.46 19.41 9.16
CA ALA A 244 -19.79 19.05 10.54
C ALA A 244 -18.51 18.85 11.37
N LYS A 245 -18.34 19.65 12.44
CA LYS A 245 -17.16 19.55 13.32
C LYS A 245 -17.19 18.32 14.23
N ASP A 246 -18.36 17.97 14.75
CA ASP A 246 -18.48 16.98 15.83
C ASP A 246 -19.03 15.62 15.35
N GLU A 247 -19.73 15.58 14.21
CA GLU A 247 -20.35 14.36 13.68
C GLU A 247 -20.30 14.32 12.15
N GLN A 248 -19.11 14.06 11.60
CA GLN A 248 -18.92 13.94 10.15
C GLN A 248 -19.66 12.75 9.52
N PHE A 249 -19.96 11.71 10.31
CA PHE A 249 -20.61 10.48 9.85
C PHE A 249 -21.93 10.30 10.59
N LYS A 250 -23.04 10.15 9.86
CA LYS A 250 -24.38 9.95 10.44
C LYS A 250 -25.14 8.85 9.71
N PHE A 251 -25.89 8.06 10.47
CA PHE A 251 -26.85 7.12 9.91
C PHE A 251 -28.13 7.86 9.55
N GLN A 252 -28.59 7.69 8.32
CA GLN A 252 -29.87 8.22 7.84
C GLN A 252 -30.68 7.12 7.16
N SER A 253 -31.99 7.29 7.12
CA SER A 253 -32.88 6.48 6.29
C SER A 253 -33.06 7.18 4.94
N CYS A 254 -32.98 6.43 3.85
CA CYS A 254 -33.14 6.94 2.49
C CYS A 254 -34.45 6.46 1.89
N ASP A 255 -35.33 7.38 1.49
CA ASP A 255 -36.50 7.07 0.66
C ASP A 255 -36.14 7.13 -0.83
N TYR A 256 -36.02 5.95 -1.44
CA TYR A 256 -35.69 5.76 -2.85
C TYR A 256 -36.82 6.12 -3.82
N LYS A 257 -38.03 6.42 -3.32
CA LYS A 257 -39.24 6.53 -4.16
C LYS A 257 -39.20 7.58 -5.26
N LYS A 258 -38.37 8.64 -5.16
CA LYS A 258 -38.32 9.68 -6.23
C LYS A 258 -37.28 9.41 -7.33
N ALA A 259 -36.26 8.58 -7.10
CA ALA A 259 -35.14 8.45 -8.06
C ALA A 259 -35.44 7.59 -9.30
N PHE A 260 -36.44 6.69 -9.24
CA PHE A 260 -36.79 5.83 -10.37
C PHE A 260 -37.88 6.40 -11.28
N HIS A 261 -38.38 7.61 -11.02
CA HIS A 261 -39.12 8.36 -12.04
C HIS A 261 -38.14 8.99 -13.03
N GLN A 262 -37.42 8.15 -13.79
CA GLN A 262 -37.10 8.56 -15.15
C GLN A 262 -38.46 8.73 -15.83
N PRO A 263 -38.82 9.93 -16.35
CA PRO A 263 -39.84 9.97 -17.36
C PRO A 263 -39.34 9.05 -18.46
N SER A 264 -40.03 7.94 -18.68
CA SER A 264 -39.93 7.24 -19.95
C SER A 264 -40.09 8.34 -20.99
N SER A 265 -38.99 8.75 -21.63
CA SER A 265 -39.10 9.54 -22.84
C SER A 265 -40.07 8.75 -23.68
N PRO A 266 -41.23 9.30 -24.05
CA PRO A 266 -42.11 8.60 -24.97
C PRO A 266 -41.20 8.23 -26.13
N LEU A 267 -41.12 6.94 -26.45
CA LEU A 267 -40.48 6.54 -27.69
C LEU A 267 -41.14 7.41 -28.75
N THR A 268 -40.40 8.39 -29.26
CA THR A 268 -40.79 9.12 -30.44
C THR A 268 -40.81 8.06 -31.52
N GLU A 269 -42.01 7.54 -31.75
CA GLU A 269 -42.31 6.62 -32.81
C GLU A 269 -41.71 7.23 -34.09
N PRO A 270 -40.79 6.54 -34.78
CA PRO A 270 -40.22 7.06 -35.99
C PRO A 270 -41.37 7.37 -36.97
N PRO A 271 -41.37 8.52 -37.65
CA PRO A 271 -42.46 8.91 -38.52
C PRO A 271 -42.72 7.82 -39.54
N GLY A 272 -43.94 7.27 -39.49
CA GLY A 272 -44.39 6.23 -40.40
C GLY A 272 -44.18 6.66 -41.85
N HIS A 273 -43.48 5.80 -42.60
CA HIS A 273 -43.34 5.98 -44.05
C HIS A 273 -44.74 6.05 -44.69
N PRO A 274 -45.03 7.05 -45.53
CA PRO A 274 -46.27 7.09 -46.28
C PRO A 274 -46.35 5.91 -47.26
N HIS A 275 -47.43 5.13 -47.14
CA HIS A 275 -47.81 4.11 -48.11
C HIS A 275 -48.04 4.77 -49.50
N PRO A 276 -47.48 4.21 -50.59
CA PRO A 276 -47.80 4.66 -51.94
C PRO A 276 -49.26 4.29 -52.29
N ALA A 277 -49.98 5.27 -52.82
CA ALA A 277 -51.34 5.10 -53.33
C ALA A 277 -51.34 4.21 -54.58
N ASP A 278 -52.12 3.12 -54.54
CA ASP A 278 -52.44 2.30 -55.70
C ASP A 278 -53.29 3.11 -56.70
N HIS A 279 -52.72 3.35 -57.88
CA HIS A 279 -53.46 3.80 -59.05
C HIS A 279 -54.05 2.59 -59.76
N THR A 280 -55.32 2.26 -59.48
CA THR A 280 -56.14 1.45 -60.38
C THR A 280 -56.50 2.27 -61.62
N ALA A 281 -55.87 1.96 -62.75
CA ALA A 281 -56.29 2.38 -64.07
C ALA A 281 -57.39 1.44 -64.59
N SER A 282 -58.53 2.03 -64.93
CA SER A 282 -59.64 1.41 -65.66
C SER A 282 -59.28 1.20 -67.13
N SER A 283 -59.48 -0.03 -67.62
CA SER A 283 -59.95 -0.34 -68.98
C SER A 283 -60.67 -1.67 -68.96
#